data_AF-A0A2V9ZD44-F1
#
_entry.id   AF-A0A2V9ZD44-F1
#
_cell.length_a   1.000
_cell.length_b   1.000
_cell.length_c   1.000
_cell.angle_alpha   90.00
_cell.angle_beta   90.00
_cell.angle_gamma   90.00
#
_symmetry.space_group_name_H-M   'P 1'
#
loop_
_entity.id
_entity.type
_entity.pdbx_description
1 polymer ?
#
loop_
_entity_poly.entity_id
_entity_poly.type
_entity_poly.pdbx_seq_one_letter_code
_entity_poly.pdbx_strand_id
1 'polypeptide(L)' 'MPRKMSSFESKVESLGEVEELQPGTSGQPTLELKAGLYLLACNQPGHLHAGMWTKFTVNP' A
#
# COMPACT_ATOMS: atom_id res chain seq x y z
N MET A 1 -15.01 -14.77 -0.32
CA MET A 1 -15.64 -13.68 -1.12
C MET A 1 -14.52 -13.05 -1.94
N PRO A 2 -14.59 -13.02 -3.28
CA PRO A 2 -13.51 -12.45 -4.09
C PRO A 2 -13.50 -10.93 -3.87
N ARG A 3 -12.47 -10.42 -3.19
CA ARG A 3 -12.32 -8.98 -2.96
C ARG A 3 -12.14 -8.28 -4.28
N LYS A 4 -12.95 -7.24 -4.46
CA LYS A 4 -12.95 -6.36 -5.62
C LYS A 4 -11.62 -5.60 -5.60
N MET A 5 -10.69 -6.01 -6.45
CA MET A 5 -9.43 -5.31 -6.73
C MET A 5 -9.71 -3.80 -6.84
N SER A 6 -9.10 -2.98 -5.99
CA SER A 6 -9.30 -1.53 -6.09
C SER A 6 -8.73 -1.06 -7.43
N SER A 7 -9.37 -0.05 -8.04
CA SER A 7 -9.04 0.40 -9.41
C SER A 7 -7.59 0.90 -9.58
N PHE A 8 -6.85 1.10 -8.49
CA PHE A 8 -5.46 1.53 -8.49
C PHE A 8 -4.49 0.34 -8.50
N GLU A 9 -4.80 -0.73 -7.76
CA GLU A 9 -4.03 -1.99 -7.77
C GLU A 9 -4.08 -2.69 -9.14
N SER A 10 -5.10 -2.41 -9.95
CA SER A 10 -5.17 -2.94 -11.32
C SER A 10 -4.11 -2.34 -12.26
N LYS A 11 -3.52 -1.19 -11.88
CA LYS A 11 -2.55 -0.43 -12.70
C LYS A 11 -1.15 -0.40 -12.11
N VAL A 12 -0.97 -0.90 -10.89
CA VAL A 12 0.30 -0.90 -10.17
C VAL A 12 0.51 -2.30 -9.63
N GLU A 13 1.67 -2.89 -9.89
CA GLU A 13 2.02 -4.18 -9.30
C GLU A 13 2.05 -4.03 -7.77
N SER A 14 1.06 -4.62 -7.09
CA SER A 14 1.01 -4.67 -5.64
C SER A 14 2.08 -5.64 -5.15
N LEU A 15 3.12 -5.10 -4.52
CA LEU A 15 4.20 -5.89 -3.93
C LEU A 15 3.84 -6.38 -2.52
N GLY A 16 2.71 -5.91 -1.99
CA GLY A 16 2.06 -6.38 -0.79
C GLY A 16 1.23 -5.29 -0.12
N GLU A 17 0.29 -5.70 0.70
CA GLU A 17 -0.71 -4.86 1.34
C GLU A 17 -0.91 -5.32 2.80
N VAL A 18 -1.28 -4.39 3.69
CA VAL A 18 -1.85 -4.73 4.99
C VAL A 18 -3.37 -4.62 4.90
N GLU A 19 -4.11 -5.55 5.52
CA GLU A 19 -5.57 -5.44 5.55
C GLU A 19 -6.03 -4.07 6.08
N GLU A 20 -7.21 -3.62 5.65
CA GLU A 20 -7.80 -2.36 6.09
C GLU A 20 -7.81 -2.26 7.62
N LEU A 21 -7.05 -1.29 8.12
CA LEU A 21 -6.91 -1.04 9.55
C LEU A 21 -8.04 -0.11 10.01
N GLN A 22 -8.73 -0.51 11.08
CA GLN A 22 -9.69 0.36 11.75
C GLN A 22 -8.97 1.47 12.53
N PRO A 23 -9.62 2.61 12.80
CA PRO A 23 -9.05 3.65 13.63
C PRO A 23 -8.57 3.10 14.99
N GLY A 24 -7.31 3.40 15.34
CA GLY A 24 -6.70 2.93 16.58
C GLY A 24 -6.11 1.52 16.52
N THR A 25 -6.21 0.81 15.39
CA THR A 25 -5.49 -0.46 15.18
C THR A 25 -4.17 -0.23 14.45
N SER A 26 -3.27 -1.20 14.57
CA SER A 26 -1.99 -1.23 13.85
C SER A 26 -1.84 -2.57 13.14
N GLY A 27 -1.15 -2.54 12.01
CA GLY A 27 -0.77 -3.72 11.24
C GLY A 27 0.70 -3.62 10.87
N GLN A 28 1.39 -4.76 10.85
CA GLN A 28 2.80 -4.84 10.49
C GLN A 28 2.96 -5.87 9.38
N PRO A 29 3.00 -5.46 8.10
CA PRO A 29 3.37 -6.35 7.02
C PRO A 29 4.89 -6.51 6.96
N THR A 30 5.36 -7.75 6.77
CA THR A 30 6.75 -8.04 6.42
C THR A 30 6.82 -8.33 4.93
N LEU A 31 7.66 -7.59 4.21
CA LEU A 31 7.78 -7.63 2.76
C LEU A 31 9.24 -7.82 2.38
N GLU A 32 9.53 -8.77 1.49
CA GLU A 32 10.84 -8.90 0.87
C GLU A 32 10.88 -8.03 -0.39
N LEU A 33 11.59 -6.91 -0.30
CA LEU A 33 11.72 -5.93 -1.40
C LEU A 33 13.14 -5.95 -1.95
N LYS A 34 13.27 -5.81 -3.28
CA LYS A 34 14.56 -5.59 -3.93
C LYS A 34 15.00 -4.14 -3.74
N ALA A 35 16.26 -3.84 -3.98
CA ALA A 35 16.71 -2.44 -4.01
C ALA A 35 15.94 -1.64 -5.08
N GLY A 36 15.40 -0.48 -4.71
CA GLY A 36 14.52 0.30 -5.58
C GLY A 36 13.74 1.40 -4.87
N LEU A 37 13.01 2.20 -5.66
CA LEU A 37 12.11 3.24 -5.17
C LEU A 37 10.67 2.71 -5.13
N TYR A 38 10.03 2.84 -3.98
CA TYR A 38 8.69 2.34 -3.71
C TYR A 38 7.74 3.45 -3.28
N LEU A 39 6.46 3.22 -3.54
CA LEU A 39 5.35 4.06 -3.07
C LEU A 39 4.52 3.23 -2.10
N LEU A 40 4.48 3.65 -0.83
CA LEU A 40 3.50 3.17 0.13
C LEU A 40 2.31 4.13 0.08
N ALA A 41 1.11 3.62 -0.21
CA ALA A 41 -0.08 4.44 -0.31
C ALA A 41 -1.28 3.75 0.32
N CYS A 42 -2.19 4.54 0.89
CA CYS A 42 -3.49 4.06 1.32
C CYS A 42 -4.44 3.98 0.11
N ASN A 43 -5.01 2.81 -0.14
CA ASN A 43 -5.96 2.55 -1.23
C ASN A 43 -7.42 2.92 -0.87
N GLN A 44 -7.68 3.43 0.34
CA GLN A 44 -9.00 3.90 0.74
C GLN A 44 -9.48 5.05 -0.15
N PRO A 45 -10.77 5.07 -0.55
CA PRO A 45 -11.32 6.13 -1.39
C PRO A 45 -11.03 7.53 -0.82
N GLY A 46 -10.40 8.37 -1.64
CA GLY A 46 -10.07 9.75 -1.27
C GLY A 46 -8.77 9.95 -0.48
N HIS A 47 -8.22 8.90 0.16
CA HIS A 47 -7.03 9.03 1.01
C HIS A 47 -5.75 9.31 0.20
N LEU A 48 -5.60 8.67 -0.96
CA LEU A 48 -4.49 8.96 -1.86
C LEU A 48 -4.48 10.44 -2.30
N HIS A 49 -5.64 10.98 -2.68
CA HIS A 49 -5.78 12.40 -3.05
C HIS A 49 -5.59 13.35 -1.87
N ALA A 50 -5.91 12.91 -0.66
CA ALA A 50 -5.65 13.64 0.58
C ALA A 50 -4.17 13.61 1.00
N GLY A 51 -3.28 12.97 0.21
CA GLY A 51 -1.85 12.93 0.48
C GLY A 51 -1.40 11.78 1.37
N MET A 52 -2.25 10.77 1.58
CA MET A 52 -1.94 9.61 2.43
C MET A 52 -1.09 8.57 1.67
N TRP A 53 0.10 9.00 1.30
CA TRP A 53 1.12 8.19 0.63
C TRP A 53 2.51 8.70 1.03
N THR A 54 3.50 7.82 0.92
CA THR A 54 4.90 8.16 1.13
C THR A 54 5.77 7.36 0.19
N LYS A 55 6.90 7.95 -0.20
CA LYS A 55 7.92 7.27 -1.00
C LYS A 55 9.05 6.83 -0.09
N PHE A 56 9.58 5.65 -0.33
CA PHE A 56 10.76 5.17 0.37
C PHE A 56 11.67 4.39 -0.59
N THR A 57 12.95 4.38 -0.27
CA THR A 57 13.96 3.68 -1.06
C THR A 57 14.48 2.51 -0.25
N VAL A 58 14.55 1.35 -0.89
CA VAL A 58 15.28 0.20 -0.37
C VAL A 58 16.67 0.22 -1.01
N ASN A 59 17.69 0.27 -0.17
CA ASN A 59 19.09 0.19 -0.58
C ASN A 59 19.59 -1.26 -0.42
N PRO A 60 20.59 -1.68 -1.20
CA PRO A 60 21.24 -2.99 -1.01
C PRO A 60 21.96 -3.10 0.34
#